data_AF-A0A968FU96-F1
#
_entry.id   AF-A0A968FU96-F1
#
_cell.length_a   1.000
_cell.length_b   1.000
_cell.length_c   1.000
_cell.angle_alpha   90.00
_cell.angle_beta   90.00
_cell.angle_gamma   90.00
#
_symmetry.space_group_name_H-M   'P 1'
#
loop_
_entity.id
_entity.type
_entity.pdbx_description
1 polymer ?
#
loop_
_entity_poly.entity_id
_entity_poly.type
_entity_poly.pdbx_seq_one_letter_code
_entity_poly.pdbx_strand_id
1 'polypeptide(L)'
;MELVQLNDVELFRVLPESLLDELSEQCQKIELGSGETLFREGDPGDKMYVVLGGLLTIFKQGQEISQINGGQVFGEMALIESKNRSAT
;
A
#
# COMPACT_ATOMS: atom_id res chain seq x y z
N MET A 1 -1.62 -19.00 1.41
CA MET A 1 -0.47 -18.08 1.54
C MET A 1 -0.69 -17.31 2.83
N GLU A 2 0.32 -17.26 3.70
CA GLU A 2 0.22 -16.54 4.97
C GLU A 2 0.26 -15.02 4.70
N LEU A 3 -0.51 -14.24 5.45
CA LEU A 3 -0.50 -12.78 5.30
C LEU A 3 0.75 -12.21 5.95
N VAL A 4 1.33 -11.21 5.31
CA VAL A 4 2.45 -10.43 5.86
C VAL A 4 1.98 -9.65 7.08
N GLN A 5 2.78 -9.64 8.13
CA GLN A 5 2.56 -8.83 9.32
C GLN A 5 3.29 -7.49 9.20
N LEU A 6 2.85 -6.46 9.93
CA LEU A 6 3.50 -5.14 9.85
C LEU A 6 4.97 -5.18 10.26
N ASN A 7 5.36 -6.05 11.22
CA ASN A 7 6.75 -6.20 11.62
C ASN A 7 7.65 -6.77 10.50
N ASP A 8 7.09 -7.48 9.52
CA ASP A 8 7.88 -8.02 8.41
C ASP A 8 8.20 -6.94 7.36
N VAL A 9 7.41 -5.87 7.32
CA VAL A 9 7.55 -4.73 6.40
C VAL A 9 8.80 -3.94 6.75
N GLU A 10 9.70 -3.78 5.78
CA GLU A 10 10.99 -3.13 5.97
C GLU A 10 10.89 -1.74 6.64
N LEU A 11 9.89 -0.96 6.25
CA LEU A 11 9.63 0.37 6.81
C LEU A 11 9.36 0.37 8.33
N PHE A 12 8.76 -0.70 8.85
CA PHE A 12 8.26 -0.77 10.21
C PHE A 12 9.12 -1.60 11.15
N ARG A 13 10.12 -2.33 10.65
CA ARG A 13 11.05 -3.16 11.44
C ARG A 13 11.82 -2.41 12.54
N VAL A 14 11.93 -1.09 12.42
CA VAL A 14 12.63 -0.23 13.39
C VAL A 14 11.71 0.25 14.52
N LEU A 15 10.40 0.00 14.42
CA LEU A 15 9.43 0.45 15.41
C LEU A 15 9.37 -0.54 16.59
N PRO A 16 9.23 -0.06 17.83
CA PRO A 16 8.93 -0.92 18.97
C PRO A 16 7.61 -1.66 18.77
N GLU A 17 7.51 -2.87 19.32
CA GLU A 17 6.32 -3.72 19.22
C GLU A 17 5.04 -2.99 19.68
N SER A 18 5.10 -2.26 20.80
CA SER A 18 3.95 -1.47 21.28
C SER A 18 3.45 -0.43 20.28
N LEU A 19 4.36 0.17 19.49
CA LEU A 19 3.99 1.15 18.48
C LEU A 19 3.44 0.47 17.21
N LEU A 20 3.90 -0.75 16.90
CA LEU A 20 3.32 -1.56 15.83
C LEU A 20 1.89 -1.98 16.16
N ASP A 21 1.61 -2.30 17.42
CA ASP A 21 0.26 -2.61 17.89
C ASP A 21 -0.66 -1.40 17.73
N GLU A 22 -0.24 -0.23 18.24
CA GLU A 22 -0.99 1.03 18.09
C GLU A 22 -1.24 1.38 16.62
N LEU A 23 -0.24 1.20 15.75
CA LEU A 23 -0.37 1.43 14.31
C LEU A 23 -1.37 0.46 13.68
N SER A 24 -1.29 -0.82 14.04
CA SER A 24 -2.18 -1.87 13.52
C SER A 24 -3.65 -1.59 13.87
N GLU A 25 -3.91 -1.09 15.07
CA GLU A 25 -5.27 -0.71 15.51
C GLU A 25 -5.86 0.47 14.73
N GLN A 26 -5.00 1.36 14.22
CA GLN A 26 -5.43 2.52 13.41
C GLN A 26 -5.53 2.20 11.91
N CYS A 27 -4.96 1.08 11.47
CA CYS A 27 -5.04 0.66 10.08
C CYS A 27 -6.40 0.04 9.74
N GLN A 28 -6.89 0.35 8.54
CA GLN A 28 -8.04 -0.32 7.96
C GLN A 28 -7.60 -1.38 6.95
N LYS A 29 -8.09 -2.61 7.11
CA LYS A 29 -7.91 -3.67 6.11
C LYS A 29 -8.81 -3.40 4.91
N ILE A 30 -8.23 -3.48 3.72
CA ILE A 30 -8.94 -3.41 2.43
C ILE A 30 -8.71 -4.73 1.71
N GLU A 31 -9.78 -5.34 1.23
CA GLU A 31 -9.73 -6.56 0.41
C GLU A 31 -10.18 -6.20 -1.00
N LEU A 32 -9.42 -6.68 -1.99
CA LEU A 32 -9.68 -6.48 -3.41
C LEU A 32 -9.80 -7.82 -4.11
N GLY A 33 -10.82 -7.94 -4.96
CA GLY A 33 -10.97 -9.03 -5.91
C GLY A 33 -10.03 -8.88 -7.11
N SER A 34 -9.89 -9.96 -7.88
CA SER A 34 -9.16 -9.92 -9.14
C SER A 34 -9.78 -8.92 -10.11
N GLY A 35 -8.96 -8.00 -10.63
CA GLY A 35 -9.40 -6.95 -11.56
C GLY A 35 -10.01 -5.72 -10.89
N GLU A 36 -10.16 -5.70 -9.56
CA GLU A 36 -10.61 -4.50 -8.85
C GLU A 36 -9.49 -3.46 -8.76
N THR A 37 -9.87 -2.19 -8.85
CA THR A 37 -8.96 -1.04 -8.81
C THR A 37 -9.08 -0.34 -7.46
N LEU A 38 -7.94 -0.17 -6.75
CA LEU A 38 -7.91 0.49 -5.44
C LEU A 38 -8.12 2.01 -5.56
N PHE A 39 -7.41 2.65 -6.48
CA PHE A 39 -7.53 4.06 -6.85
C PHE A 39 -7.03 4.26 -8.27
N ARG A 40 -7.28 5.42 -8.87
CA ARG A 40 -6.80 5.77 -10.21
C ARG A 40 -5.76 6.87 -10.18
N GLU A 41 -4.93 6.91 -11.22
CA GLU A 41 -4.05 8.03 -11.51
C GLU A 41 -4.85 9.34 -11.52
N GLY A 42 -4.38 10.34 -10.79
CA GLY A 42 -5.04 11.63 -10.65
C GLY A 42 -6.07 11.72 -9.51
N ASP A 43 -6.43 10.62 -8.85
CA ASP A 43 -7.28 10.67 -7.66
C ASP A 43 -6.56 11.38 -6.49
N PRO A 44 -7.27 12.06 -5.57
CA PRO A 44 -6.67 12.56 -4.34
C PRO A 44 -6.05 11.41 -3.52
N GLY A 45 -4.88 11.63 -2.93
CA GLY A 45 -4.21 10.63 -2.10
C GLY A 45 -3.87 11.15 -0.71
N ASP A 46 -4.59 10.65 0.29
CA ASP A 46 -4.43 10.99 1.72
C ASP A 46 -3.99 9.77 2.57
N LYS A 47 -3.65 8.67 1.91
CA LYS A 47 -3.28 7.38 2.52
C LYS A 47 -2.15 6.71 1.76
N MET A 48 -1.34 5.95 2.48
CA MET A 48 -0.43 4.94 1.92
C MET A 48 -0.92 3.56 2.32
N TYR A 49 -0.40 2.54 1.65
CA TYR A 49 -0.87 1.17 1.82
C TYR A 49 0.30 0.21 1.96
N VAL A 50 0.04 -0.89 2.65
CA VAL A 50 0.91 -2.06 2.71
C VAL A 50 0.16 -3.22 2.08
N VAL A 51 0.79 -3.92 1.15
CA VAL A 51 0.21 -5.15 0.60
C VAL A 51 0.42 -6.26 1.64
N LEU A 52 -0.65 -6.76 2.26
CA LEU A 52 -0.54 -7.88 3.20
C LEU A 52 -0.41 -9.22 2.47
N GLY A 53 -0.94 -9.34 1.26
CA GLY A 53 -0.85 -10.55 0.46
C GLY A 53 -1.52 -10.38 -0.90
N GLY A 54 -1.09 -11.20 -1.87
CA GLY A 54 -1.51 -11.08 -3.26
C GLY A 54 -0.55 -10.25 -4.10
N LEU A 55 -1.03 -9.82 -5.27
CA LEU A 55 -0.27 -9.10 -6.29
C LEU A 55 -1.12 -7.92 -6.78
N LEU A 56 -0.54 -6.73 -6.76
CA LEU A 56 -1.10 -5.55 -7.43
C LEU A 56 -0.27 -5.23 -8.67
N THR A 57 -0.95 -4.85 -9.75
CA THR A 57 -0.31 -4.34 -10.96
C THR A 57 -0.48 -2.83 -11.00
N ILE A 58 0.62 -2.10 -11.19
CA ILE A 58 0.63 -0.65 -11.28
C ILE A 58 0.53 -0.24 -12.75
N PHE A 59 -0.41 0.65 -13.05
CA PHE A 59 -0.55 1.25 -14.36
C PHE A 59 -0.28 2.75 -14.33
N LYS A 60 0.45 3.25 -15.31
CA LYS A 60 0.63 4.69 -15.54
C LYS A 60 0.29 5.00 -16.98
N GLN A 61 -0.60 5.95 -17.20
CA GLN A 61 -1.09 6.31 -18.53
C GLN A 61 -1.59 5.08 -19.32
N GLY A 62 -2.22 4.12 -18.62
CA GLY A 62 -2.74 2.89 -19.20
C GLY A 62 -1.71 1.82 -19.54
N GLN A 63 -0.43 2.03 -19.25
CA GLN A 63 0.63 1.04 -19.43
C GLN A 63 0.99 0.40 -18.10
N GLU A 64 1.14 -0.92 -18.06
CA GLU A 64 1.71 -1.62 -16.91
C GLU A 64 3.17 -1.20 -16.75
N ILE A 65 3.53 -0.70 -15.57
CA ILE A 65 4.90 -0.23 -15.28
C ILE A 65 5.59 -1.03 -14.19
N SER A 66 4.83 -1.72 -13.34
CA SER A 66 5.38 -2.50 -12.22
C SER A 66 4.33 -3.42 -11.60
N GLN A 67 4.79 -4.29 -10.71
CA GLN A 67 3.94 -5.12 -9.86
C GLN A 67 4.45 -5.06 -8.42
N ILE A 68 3.52 -5.09 -7.46
CA ILE A 68 3.77 -5.03 -6.02
C ILE A 68 3.25 -6.30 -5.36
N ASN A 69 4.11 -6.96 -4.60
CA ASN A 69 3.83 -8.16 -3.83
C ASN A 69 3.62 -7.84 -2.34
N GLY A 70 3.22 -8.86 -1.58
CA GLY A 70 3.11 -8.79 -0.13
C GLY A 70 4.38 -8.26 0.57
N GLY A 71 4.18 -7.42 1.59
CA GLY A 71 5.22 -6.80 2.42
C GLY A 71 5.79 -5.50 1.87
N GLN A 72 5.33 -5.08 0.70
CA GLN A 72 5.74 -3.81 0.11
C GLN A 72 4.76 -2.69 0.44
N VAL A 73 5.32 -1.49 0.55
CA VAL A 73 4.62 -0.22 0.81
C VAL A 73 4.44 0.51 -0.51
N PHE A 74 3.29 1.16 -0.70
CA PHE A 74 3.04 1.99 -1.87
C PHE A 74 2.03 3.13 -1.62
N GLY A 75 1.97 4.07 -2.55
CA GLY A 75 1.06 5.22 -2.49
C GLY A 75 1.50 6.33 -1.54
N GLU A 76 2.71 6.21 -0.97
CA GLU A 76 3.36 7.17 -0.08
C GLU A 76 3.74 8.48 -0.79
N MET A 77 3.99 8.45 -2.10
CA MET A 77 4.30 9.65 -2.88
C MET A 77 3.21 10.73 -2.76
N ALA A 78 1.94 10.34 -2.75
CA ALA A 78 0.83 11.27 -2.64
C ALA A 78 0.83 12.01 -1.28
N LEU A 79 1.24 11.31 -0.22
CA LEU A 79 1.38 11.88 1.12
C LEU A 79 2.58 12.83 1.21
N ILE A 80 3.74 12.39 0.70
CA ILE A 80 5.00 13.13 0.83
C ILE A 80 4.97 14.40 -0.02
N GLU A 81 4.48 14.30 -1.25
CA GLU A 81 4.46 15.43 -2.18
C GLU A 81 3.18 16.28 -2.06
N SER A 82 2.20 15.86 -1.24
CA SER A 82 0.87 16.48 -1.16
C SER A 82 0.21 16.63 -2.53
N LYS A 83 0.29 15.57 -3.35
CA LYS A 83 -0.19 15.51 -4.73
C LYS A 83 -1.20 14.38 -4.91
N ASN A 84 -1.91 14.41 -6.03
CA ASN A 84 -2.77 13.32 -6.46
C ASN A 84 -1.96 12.03 -6.75
N ARG A 85 -2.64 10.89 -6.81
CA ARG A 85 -2.06 9.59 -7.17
C ARG A 85 -1.31 9.67 -8.49
N SER A 86 -0.06 9.20 -8.49
CA SER A 86 0.85 9.26 -9.64
C SER A 86 0.66 8.12 -10.66
N ALA A 87 -0.14 7.11 -10.29
CA ALA A 87 -0.45 5.91 -11.05
C ALA A 87 -1.78 5.31 -10.54
N THR A 88 -2.31 4.35 -11.29
CA THR A 88 -3.45 3.49 -10.93
C THR A 88 -2.92 2.19 -10.31
#